data_AF-A0A067F209-F1
#
_entry.id   AF-A0A067F209-F1
#
_cell.length_a   1.000
_cell.length_b   1.000
_cell.length_c   1.000
_cell.angle_alpha   90.00
_cell.angle_beta   90.00
_cell.angle_gamma   90.00
#
_symmetry.space_group_name_H-M   'P 1'
#
loop_
_entity.id
_entity.type
_entity.pdbx_description
1 polymer ?
#
loop_
_entity_poly.entity_id
_entity_poly.type
_entity_poly.pdbx_seq_one_letter_code
_entity_poly.pdbx_strand_id
1 'polypeptide(L)'
;MTSRSPATISLSLILLAFLTYQAPPVLSWKKDEFRNCNQTPFCKRARSRNPFSCSLIANQVTISDDGDISAKLVPKNHDDHHQINPLILSLSIYQDGIVRLKIDEDPTLNPRKQRFQVPDVVLPQFESKKLYLQRYSKETIDGEGDASVVYLSDGYEAVLRHDPFEVYVRYKGGNSRVLSLNSNGLFDF
;
A
#
# COMPACT_ATOMS: atom_id res chain seq x y z
N MET A 1 32.50 -53.50 -37.71
CA MET A 1 31.50 -53.64 -36.64
C MET A 1 32.15 -54.36 -35.47
N THR A 2 32.71 -53.64 -34.49
CA THR A 2 33.32 -54.25 -33.29
C THR A 2 32.26 -54.38 -32.21
N SER A 3 31.76 -55.60 -32.00
CA SER A 3 30.87 -55.96 -30.90
C SER A 3 31.60 -55.75 -29.57
N ARG A 4 31.11 -54.84 -28.72
CA ARG A 4 31.68 -54.63 -27.37
C ARG A 4 31.25 -55.78 -26.47
N SER A 5 32.19 -56.34 -25.72
CA SER A 5 31.94 -57.46 -24.79
C SER A 5 30.91 -57.05 -23.71
N PRO A 6 29.97 -57.92 -23.32
CA PRO A 6 28.97 -57.62 -22.29
C PRO A 6 29.61 -57.16 -20.97
N ALA A 7 30.80 -57.64 -20.64
CA ALA A 7 31.55 -57.22 -19.45
C ALA A 7 31.96 -55.73 -19.47
N THR A 8 32.34 -55.20 -20.64
CA THR A 8 32.69 -53.77 -20.80
C THR A 8 31.49 -52.84 -20.69
N ILE A 9 30.30 -53.31 -21.11
CA ILE A 9 29.06 -52.56 -20.97
C ILE A 9 28.65 -52.50 -19.48
N SER A 10 28.72 -53.64 -18.78
CA SER A 10 28.44 -53.72 -17.35
C SER A 10 29.37 -52.83 -16.50
N LEU A 11 30.67 -52.83 -16.78
CA LEU A 11 31.63 -51.98 -16.06
C LEU A 11 31.35 -50.49 -16.27
N SER A 12 31.00 -50.10 -17.49
CA SER A 12 30.66 -48.72 -17.83
C SER A 12 29.38 -48.24 -17.14
N LEU A 13 28.38 -49.13 -17.02
CA LEU A 13 27.12 -48.85 -16.31
C LEU A 13 27.33 -48.72 -14.80
N ILE A 14 28.18 -49.57 -14.21
CA ILE A 14 28.55 -49.49 -12.78
C ILE A 14 29.28 -48.17 -12.50
N LEU A 15 30.22 -47.78 -13.37
CA LEU A 15 30.92 -46.51 -13.24
C LEU A 15 29.97 -45.31 -13.37
N LEU A 16 29.03 -45.35 -14.31
CA LEU A 16 28.02 -44.29 -14.48
C LEU A 16 27.09 -44.21 -13.26
N ALA A 17 26.62 -45.36 -12.75
CA ALA A 17 25.79 -45.42 -11.55
C ALA A 17 26.53 -44.86 -10.32
N PHE A 18 27.82 -45.21 -10.17
CA PHE A 18 28.67 -44.66 -9.12
C PHE A 18 28.84 -43.14 -9.26
N LEU A 19 29.07 -42.63 -10.48
CA LEU A 19 29.16 -41.19 -10.75
C LEU A 19 27.86 -40.45 -10.45
N THR A 20 26.70 -41.03 -10.80
CA THR A 20 25.38 -40.42 -10.50
C THR A 20 25.02 -40.48 -9.02
N TYR A 21 25.49 -41.50 -8.29
CA TYR A 21 25.27 -41.63 -6.85
C TYR A 21 26.09 -40.61 -6.04
N GLN A 22 27.25 -40.21 -6.56
CA GLN A 22 28.11 -39.21 -5.92
C GLN A 22 27.71 -37.75 -6.23
N ALA A 23 26.76 -37.52 -7.14
CA ALA A 23 26.26 -36.19 -7.44
C ALA A 23 25.16 -35.81 -6.41
N PRO A 24 25.39 -34.83 -5.52
CA PRO A 24 24.32 -34.36 -4.64
C PRO A 24 23.19 -33.76 -5.49
N PRO A 25 21.93 -33.86 -5.03
CA PRO A 25 20.81 -33.24 -5.74
C PRO A 25 21.03 -31.73 -5.79
N VAL A 26 21.29 -31.21 -6.99
CA VAL A 26 21.40 -29.76 -7.21
C VAL A 26 19.99 -29.21 -7.30
N LEU A 27 19.54 -28.54 -6.24
CA LEU A 27 18.34 -27.73 -6.31
C LEU A 27 18.69 -26.43 -7.05
N SER A 28 17.98 -26.13 -8.14
CA SER A 28 18.11 -24.86 -8.87
C SER A 28 17.57 -23.66 -8.08
N TRP A 29 17.06 -23.89 -6.87
CA TRP A 29 16.57 -22.89 -5.96
C TRP A 29 17.44 -22.87 -4.69
N LYS A 30 17.96 -21.69 -4.36
CA LYS A 30 18.73 -21.45 -3.13
C LYS A 30 18.04 -20.37 -2.33
N LYS A 31 17.37 -20.77 -1.25
CA LYS A 31 16.64 -19.86 -0.36
C LYS A 31 17.48 -18.68 0.11
N ASP A 32 18.78 -18.89 0.36
CA ASP A 32 19.69 -17.86 0.88
C ASP A 32 20.01 -16.75 -0.13
N GLU A 33 19.75 -16.96 -1.43
CA GLU A 33 19.87 -15.94 -2.47
C GLU A 33 18.67 -14.98 -2.48
N PHE A 34 17.56 -15.33 -1.81
CA PHE A 34 16.36 -14.50 -1.71
C PHE A 34 16.29 -13.82 -0.35
N ARG A 35 16.33 -12.48 -0.38
CA ARG A 35 16.23 -11.68 0.84
C ARG A 35 14.87 -11.89 1.51
N ASN A 36 14.88 -12.30 2.77
CA ASN A 36 13.68 -12.28 3.61
C ASN A 36 13.46 -10.87 4.20
N CYS A 37 12.35 -10.69 4.92
CA CYS A 37 12.00 -9.39 5.49
C CYS A 37 12.99 -8.86 6.53
N ASN A 38 13.69 -9.73 7.28
CA ASN A 38 14.69 -9.30 8.25
C ASN A 38 16.00 -8.83 7.59
N GLN A 39 16.27 -9.30 6.37
CA GLN A 39 17.44 -8.89 5.56
C GLN A 39 17.18 -7.64 4.74
N THR A 40 15.92 -7.20 4.61
CA THR A 40 15.52 -6.05 3.81
C THR A 40 15.13 -4.89 4.73
N PRO A 41 15.94 -3.81 4.85
CA PRO A 41 15.77 -2.80 5.90
C PRO A 41 14.38 -2.15 5.93
N PHE A 42 13.79 -1.83 4.78
CA PHE A 42 12.45 -1.23 4.75
C PHE A 42 11.36 -2.22 5.21
N CYS A 43 11.44 -3.51 4.81
CA CYS A 43 10.48 -4.51 5.29
C CYS A 43 10.62 -4.71 6.80
N LYS A 44 11.86 -4.82 7.30
CA LYS A 44 12.15 -4.97 8.72
C LYS A 44 11.56 -3.82 9.54
N ARG A 45 11.79 -2.56 9.13
CA ARG A 45 11.25 -1.38 9.81
C ARG A 45 9.72 -1.33 9.78
N ALA A 46 9.11 -1.55 8.62
CA ALA A 46 7.65 -1.54 8.48
C ALA A 46 6.99 -2.62 9.35
N ARG A 47 7.57 -3.83 9.42
CA ARG A 47 7.04 -4.94 10.24
C ARG A 47 7.30 -4.80 11.72
N SER A 48 8.29 -4.00 12.14
CA SER A 48 8.56 -3.76 13.57
C SER A 48 7.64 -2.69 14.18
N ARG A 49 6.79 -2.04 13.38
CA ARG A 49 5.88 -1.01 13.88
C ARG A 49 4.80 -1.63 14.77
N ASN A 50 4.57 -1.00 15.91
CA ASN A 50 3.45 -1.34 16.78
C ASN A 50 2.15 -0.73 16.22
N PRO A 51 1.00 -1.37 16.46
CA PRO A 51 -0.30 -0.75 16.25
C PRO A 51 -0.38 0.62 16.93
N PHE A 52 -1.14 1.54 16.35
CA PHE A 52 -1.36 2.91 16.81
C PHE A 52 -0.09 3.78 16.88
N SER A 53 0.92 3.46 16.06
CA SER A 53 2.17 4.22 15.97
C SER A 53 2.11 5.43 15.03
N CYS A 54 1.06 5.55 14.21
CA CYS A 54 0.86 6.69 13.33
C CYS A 54 0.35 7.89 14.13
N SER A 55 1.14 8.98 14.16
CA SER A 55 0.80 10.24 14.83
C SER A 55 0.19 11.30 13.91
N LEU A 56 -0.05 10.96 12.64
CA LEU A 56 -0.53 11.92 11.64
C LEU A 56 -2.03 12.20 11.81
N ILE A 57 -2.39 13.47 11.59
CA ILE A 57 -3.76 13.96 11.53
C ILE A 57 -4.02 14.60 10.16
N ALA A 58 -5.26 14.54 9.68
CA ALA A 58 -5.68 15.19 8.44
C ALA A 58 -6.18 16.60 8.75
N ASN A 59 -5.40 17.60 8.36
CA ASN A 59 -5.69 19.02 8.53
C ASN A 59 -6.01 19.67 7.17
N GLN A 60 -6.61 20.87 7.22
CA GLN A 60 -6.89 21.69 6.03
C GLN A 60 -7.67 20.91 4.95
N VAL A 61 -8.68 20.15 5.38
CA VAL A 61 -9.51 19.37 4.46
C VAL A 61 -10.30 20.32 3.57
N THR A 62 -10.12 20.18 2.26
CA THR A 62 -10.71 21.02 1.21
C THR A 62 -11.08 20.16 0.00
N ILE A 63 -11.78 20.75 -0.97
CA ILE A 63 -11.96 20.16 -2.29
C ILE A 63 -10.92 20.78 -3.22
N SER A 64 -10.13 19.96 -3.91
CA SER A 64 -9.14 20.43 -4.88
C SER A 64 -9.78 20.92 -6.18
N ASP A 65 -9.01 21.65 -6.98
CA ASP A 65 -9.41 22.06 -8.33
C ASP A 65 -9.65 20.88 -9.29
N ASP A 66 -9.29 19.65 -8.89
CA ASP A 66 -9.56 18.42 -9.63
C ASP A 66 -10.81 17.68 -9.11
N GLY A 67 -11.54 18.25 -8.15
CA GLY A 67 -12.75 17.69 -7.58
C GLY A 67 -12.52 16.56 -6.56
N ASP A 68 -11.34 16.47 -5.96
CA ASP A 68 -11.00 15.48 -4.93
C ASP A 68 -11.16 16.06 -3.52
N ILE A 69 -11.39 15.24 -2.51
CA ILE A 69 -11.07 15.68 -1.13
C ILE A 69 -9.54 15.70 -1.01
N SER A 70 -9.00 16.86 -0.63
CA SER A 70 -7.58 17.05 -0.35
C SER A 70 -7.38 17.41 1.13
N ALA A 71 -6.33 16.88 1.74
CA ALA A 71 -5.95 17.20 3.12
C ALA A 71 -4.42 17.19 3.29
N LYS A 72 -3.91 18.03 4.20
CA LYS A 72 -2.51 17.95 4.64
C LYS A 72 -2.40 16.99 5.81
N LEU A 73 -1.57 15.95 5.68
CA LEU A 73 -1.22 15.07 6.78
C LEU A 73 0.00 15.63 7.49
N VAL A 74 -0.16 15.92 8.78
CA VAL A 74 0.90 16.47 9.65
C VAL A 74 0.93 15.72 10.97
N PRO A 75 2.09 15.64 11.65
CA PRO A 75 2.16 15.09 13.00
C PRO A 75 1.27 15.89 13.96
N LYS A 76 0.56 15.20 14.86
CA LYS A 76 -0.25 15.83 15.91
C LYS A 76 0.58 16.70 16.85
N ASN A 77 1.80 16.26 17.17
CA ASN A 77 2.74 16.99 18.03
C ASN A 77 3.92 17.50 17.19
N HIS A 78 4.19 18.80 17.28
CA HIS A 78 5.30 19.45 16.57
C HIS A 78 6.70 19.10 17.13
N ASP A 79 6.76 18.50 18.33
CA ASP A 79 8.01 18.14 19.02
C ASP A 79 8.57 16.76 18.61
N ASP A 80 7.90 16.05 17.70
CA ASP A 80 8.47 14.85 17.10
C ASP A 80 9.75 15.24 16.34
N HIS A 81 10.92 14.91 16.91
CA HIS A 81 12.26 15.17 16.36
C HIS A 81 12.50 14.60 14.94
N HIS A 82 11.52 13.90 14.39
CA HIS A 82 11.40 13.54 12.99
C HIS A 82 10.31 14.40 12.35
N GLN A 83 10.64 15.66 12.04
CA GLN A 83 9.74 16.55 11.31
C GLN A 83 9.54 15.98 9.90
N ILE A 84 8.52 15.13 9.73
CA ILE A 84 8.12 14.63 8.42
C ILE A 84 7.58 15.83 7.65
N ASN A 85 8.07 16.02 6.42
CA ASN A 85 7.50 16.99 5.51
C ASN A 85 5.99 16.73 5.36
N PRO A 86 5.14 17.77 5.40
CA PRO A 86 3.71 17.58 5.21
C PRO A 86 3.40 16.74 3.97
N LEU A 87 2.50 15.77 4.13
CA LEU A 87 2.02 14.95 3.03
C LEU A 87 0.69 15.49 2.53
N ILE A 88 0.39 15.26 1.27
CA ILE A 88 -0.90 15.58 0.66
C ILE A 88 -1.67 14.28 0.46
N LEU A 89 -2.79 14.17 1.17
CA LEU A 89 -3.79 13.14 0.94
C LEU A 89 -4.79 13.65 -0.10
N SER A 90 -5.05 12.85 -1.13
CA SER A 90 -6.14 13.05 -2.09
C SER A 90 -7.05 11.82 -2.10
N LEU A 91 -8.35 12.06 -1.98
CA LEU A 91 -9.39 11.04 -2.05
C LEU A 91 -10.30 11.36 -3.25
N SER A 92 -10.10 10.62 -4.34
CA SER A 92 -10.89 10.72 -5.56
C SER A 92 -12.02 9.71 -5.54
N ILE A 93 -13.20 10.14 -6.00
CA ILE A 93 -14.38 9.30 -6.11
C ILE A 93 -14.70 9.10 -7.59
N TYR A 94 -15.06 7.89 -7.97
CA TYR A 94 -15.44 7.54 -9.33
C TYR A 94 -16.85 6.96 -9.33
N GLN A 95 -17.44 6.86 -10.52
CA GLN A 95 -18.66 6.08 -10.71
C GLN A 95 -18.51 4.64 -10.19
N ASP A 96 -19.64 3.97 -9.98
CA ASP A 96 -19.69 2.58 -9.50
C ASP A 96 -19.14 2.39 -8.07
N GLY A 97 -19.10 3.47 -7.28
CA GLY A 97 -18.72 3.42 -5.85
C GLY A 97 -17.21 3.27 -5.60
N ILE A 98 -16.37 3.50 -6.61
CA ILE A 98 -14.92 3.32 -6.48
C ILE A 98 -14.29 4.55 -5.80
N VAL A 99 -13.42 4.27 -4.83
CA VAL A 99 -12.65 5.28 -4.08
C VAL A 99 -11.17 5.04 -4.31
N ARG A 100 -10.43 6.10 -4.66
CA ARG A 100 -8.97 6.07 -4.81
C ARG A 100 -8.33 7.01 -3.81
N LEU A 101 -7.55 6.43 -2.90
CA LEU A 101 -6.69 7.17 -1.98
C LEU A 101 -5.29 7.31 -2.60
N LYS A 102 -4.77 8.54 -2.64
CA LYS A 102 -3.37 8.84 -2.99
C LYS A 102 -2.76 9.68 -1.89
N ILE A 103 -1.54 9.36 -1.47
CA ILE A 103 -0.75 10.17 -0.54
C ILE A 103 0.62 10.41 -1.17
N ASP A 104 1.06 11.66 -1.20
CA ASP A 104 2.37 12.05 -1.74
C ASP A 104 3.03 13.15 -0.89
N GLU A 105 4.31 13.44 -1.12
CA GLU A 105 4.98 14.59 -0.51
C GLU A 105 4.40 15.91 -1.08
N ASP A 106 4.34 16.98 -0.27
CA ASP A 106 3.92 18.30 -0.75
C ASP A 106 4.90 18.80 -1.85
N PRO A 107 4.44 18.97 -3.11
CA PRO A 107 5.31 19.30 -4.24
C PRO A 107 5.80 20.76 -4.20
N THR A 108 5.28 21.58 -3.29
CA THR A 108 5.73 22.97 -3.09
C THR A 108 7.01 23.06 -2.26
N LEU A 109 7.40 21.98 -1.59
CA LEU A 109 8.62 21.93 -0.78
C LEU A 109 9.87 21.84 -1.66
N ASN A 110 10.96 22.44 -1.17
CA ASN A 110 12.26 22.43 -1.84
C ASN A 110 13.23 21.45 -1.15
N PRO A 111 13.86 20.52 -1.88
CA PRO A 111 13.72 20.28 -3.32
C PRO A 111 12.39 19.61 -3.66
N ARG A 112 11.79 20.00 -4.79
CA ARG A 112 10.57 19.35 -5.29
C ARG A 112 10.89 17.91 -5.62
N LYS A 113 10.26 16.98 -4.92
CA LYS A 113 10.45 15.55 -5.11
C LYS A 113 9.13 14.94 -5.56
N GLN A 114 9.16 14.35 -6.76
CA GLN A 114 8.07 13.54 -7.26
C GLN A 114 8.39 12.07 -6.99
N ARG A 115 7.55 11.40 -6.19
CA ARG A 115 7.67 9.96 -6.00
C ARG A 115 7.25 9.22 -7.27
N PHE A 116 7.81 8.04 -7.47
CA PHE A 116 7.50 7.21 -8.63
C PHE A 116 6.01 6.89 -8.66
N GLN A 117 5.37 7.16 -9.81
CA GLN A 117 4.00 6.79 -10.09
C GLN A 117 4.02 5.71 -11.17
N VAL A 118 3.38 4.58 -10.92
CA VAL A 118 3.41 3.45 -11.85
C VAL A 118 2.71 3.85 -13.14
N PRO A 119 3.42 3.93 -14.28
CA PRO A 119 2.81 4.30 -15.55
C PRO A 119 1.97 3.14 -16.09
N ASP A 120 1.04 3.46 -17.00
CA ASP A 120 0.30 2.50 -17.84
C ASP A 120 -0.57 1.46 -17.10
N VAL A 121 -0.76 1.60 -15.78
CA VAL A 121 -1.66 0.74 -14.99
C VAL A 121 -3.07 1.30 -14.91
N VAL A 122 -3.20 2.61 -14.75
CA VAL A 122 -4.50 3.28 -14.71
C VAL A 122 -4.84 3.74 -16.12
N LEU A 123 -5.87 3.13 -16.69
CA LEU A 123 -6.28 3.38 -18.06
C LEU A 123 -7.10 4.69 -18.16
N PRO A 124 -7.01 5.45 -19.26
CA PRO A 124 -7.78 6.69 -19.44
C PRO A 124 -9.29 6.53 -19.27
N GLN A 125 -9.84 5.35 -19.61
CA GLN A 125 -11.27 5.07 -19.45
C GLN A 125 -11.67 5.02 -17.98
N PHE A 126 -10.77 4.61 -17.08
CA PHE A 126 -11.03 4.69 -15.64
C PHE A 126 -11.07 6.15 -15.18
N GLU A 127 -10.12 6.98 -15.61
CA GLU A 127 -10.08 8.40 -15.26
C GLU A 127 -11.31 9.16 -15.76
N SER A 128 -11.88 8.79 -16.91
CA SER A 128 -13.13 9.39 -17.41
C SER A 128 -14.37 9.14 -16.53
N LYS A 129 -14.29 8.18 -15.59
CA LYS A 129 -15.36 7.90 -14.61
C LYS A 129 -15.22 8.72 -13.32
N LYS A 130 -14.19 9.55 -13.19
CA LYS A 130 -13.97 10.38 -12.01
C LYS A 130 -15.14 11.33 -11.80
N LEU A 131 -15.66 11.39 -10.58
CA LEU A 131 -16.68 12.33 -10.16
C LEU A 131 -16.01 13.59 -9.62
N TYR A 132 -16.49 14.75 -10.04
CA TYR A 132 -15.96 16.03 -9.59
C TYR A 132 -16.76 16.52 -8.37
N LEU A 133 -16.21 16.33 -7.17
CA LEU A 133 -16.91 16.68 -5.93
C LEU A 133 -17.10 18.19 -5.81
N GLN A 134 -18.27 18.61 -5.34
CA GLN A 134 -18.61 20.01 -5.08
C GLN A 134 -18.71 20.32 -3.59
N ARG A 135 -18.93 19.29 -2.77
CA ARG A 135 -19.10 19.39 -1.32
C ARG A 135 -18.86 18.04 -0.66
N TYR A 136 -18.56 18.09 0.63
CA TYR A 136 -18.58 16.97 1.55
C TYR A 136 -19.37 17.37 2.80
N SER A 137 -19.93 16.38 3.48
CA SER A 137 -20.58 16.60 4.78
C SER A 137 -19.52 16.59 5.88
N LYS A 138 -19.72 17.40 6.92
CA LYS A 138 -18.92 17.35 8.15
C LYS A 138 -19.70 16.59 9.21
N GLU A 139 -19.03 15.67 9.89
CA GLU A 139 -19.61 14.90 10.99
C GLU A 139 -18.63 14.81 12.15
N THR A 140 -19.16 14.61 13.35
CA THR A 140 -18.35 14.30 14.54
C THR A 140 -18.52 12.81 14.85
N ILE A 141 -17.42 12.07 14.82
CA ILE A 141 -17.33 10.65 15.16
C ILE A 141 -17.08 10.53 16.66
N ASP A 142 -17.85 9.66 17.32
CA ASP A 142 -17.72 9.33 18.75
C ASP A 142 -17.80 10.55 19.69
N GLY A 143 -18.41 11.66 19.24
CA GLY A 143 -18.60 12.88 20.04
C GLY A 143 -17.38 13.80 20.14
N GLU A 144 -16.22 13.40 19.62
CA GLU A 144 -14.96 14.15 19.78
C GLU A 144 -14.15 14.33 18.48
N GLY A 145 -14.28 13.45 17.48
CA GLY A 145 -13.41 13.45 16.30
C GLY A 145 -14.08 14.04 15.05
N ASP A 146 -13.48 15.05 14.43
CA ASP A 146 -13.98 15.59 13.16
C ASP A 146 -13.79 14.61 12.00
N ALA A 147 -14.76 14.62 11.10
CA ALA A 147 -14.77 13.80 9.91
C ALA A 147 -15.37 14.50 8.70
N SER A 148 -14.89 14.13 7.52
CA SER A 148 -15.43 14.54 6.23
C SER A 148 -16.01 13.33 5.50
N VAL A 149 -17.27 13.44 5.08
CA VAL A 149 -18.06 12.33 4.55
C VAL A 149 -18.52 12.65 3.14
N VAL A 150 -18.35 11.68 2.23
CA VAL A 150 -18.76 11.77 0.83
C VAL A 150 -19.56 10.53 0.44
N TYR A 151 -20.67 10.76 -0.23
CA TYR A 151 -21.49 9.70 -0.79
C TYR A 151 -20.80 9.01 -1.97
N LEU A 152 -20.91 7.68 -2.02
CA LEU A 152 -20.39 6.83 -3.10
C LEU A 152 -21.54 6.36 -4.01
N SER A 153 -21.95 5.10 -3.90
CA SER A 153 -23.10 4.50 -4.57
C SER A 153 -23.85 3.60 -3.57
N ASP A 154 -25.11 3.27 -3.89
CA ASP A 154 -25.89 2.23 -3.19
C ASP A 154 -25.98 2.39 -1.66
N GLY A 155 -25.99 3.65 -1.19
CA GLY A 155 -26.04 3.94 0.25
C GLY A 155 -24.71 3.85 0.97
N TYR A 156 -23.59 3.65 0.27
CA TYR A 156 -22.25 3.70 0.85
C TYR A 156 -21.67 5.11 0.87
N GLU A 157 -20.84 5.38 1.88
CA GLU A 157 -20.15 6.64 2.08
C GLU A 157 -18.68 6.38 2.41
N ALA A 158 -17.78 7.19 1.84
CA ALA A 158 -16.40 7.28 2.25
C ALA A 158 -16.25 8.34 3.33
N VAL A 159 -15.48 8.02 4.36
CA VAL A 159 -15.24 8.88 5.52
C VAL A 159 -13.74 9.08 5.68
N LEU A 160 -13.32 10.33 5.72
CA LEU A 160 -12.01 10.76 6.19
C LEU A 160 -12.17 11.25 7.63
N ARG A 161 -11.72 10.44 8.60
CA ARG A 161 -11.55 10.87 9.99
C ARG A 161 -10.28 11.72 10.09
N HIS A 162 -10.34 12.82 10.83
CA HIS A 162 -9.24 13.78 10.90
C HIS A 162 -8.18 13.39 11.94
N ASP A 163 -8.60 12.97 13.14
CA ASP A 163 -7.71 12.63 14.25
C ASP A 163 -8.16 11.35 15.00
N PRO A 164 -7.31 10.30 15.06
CA PRO A 164 -6.18 10.06 14.16
C PRO A 164 -6.67 9.93 12.72
N PHE A 165 -5.81 10.19 11.73
CA PHE A 165 -6.27 10.09 10.35
C PHE A 165 -6.62 8.62 10.02
N GLU A 166 -7.84 8.42 9.52
CA GLU A 166 -8.34 7.13 9.05
C GLU A 166 -9.22 7.38 7.83
N VAL A 167 -9.11 6.54 6.79
CA VAL A 167 -10.07 6.54 5.69
C VAL A 167 -10.83 5.23 5.73
N TYR A 168 -12.15 5.29 5.78
CA TYR A 168 -12.96 4.09 5.77
C TYR A 168 -14.22 4.26 4.94
N VAL A 169 -14.80 3.14 4.51
CA VAL A 169 -16.08 3.10 3.79
C VAL A 169 -17.11 2.41 4.69
N ARG A 170 -18.30 2.98 4.79
CA ARG A 170 -19.40 2.44 5.60
C ARG A 170 -20.73 2.56 4.87
N TYR A 171 -21.73 1.83 5.35
CA TYR A 171 -23.12 2.11 4.98
C TYR A 171 -23.60 3.39 5.68
N LYS A 172 -24.36 4.21 4.95
CA LYS A 172 -24.85 5.51 5.41
C LYS A 172 -25.59 5.40 6.74
N GLY A 173 -25.21 6.24 7.70
CA GLY A 173 -25.82 6.31 9.03
C GLY A 173 -25.57 5.07 9.91
N GLY A 174 -24.76 4.11 9.47
CA GLY A 174 -24.41 2.91 10.22
C GLY A 174 -22.96 2.90 10.74
N ASN A 175 -22.68 2.00 11.67
CA ASN A 175 -21.31 1.73 12.15
C ASN A 175 -20.64 0.55 11.42
N SER A 176 -21.32 -0.05 10.44
CA SER A 176 -20.78 -1.17 9.66
C SER A 176 -19.82 -0.65 8.60
N ARG A 177 -18.51 -0.77 8.88
CA ARG A 177 -17.44 -0.46 7.94
C ARG A 177 -17.18 -1.67 7.04
N VAL A 178 -17.04 -1.43 5.74
CA VAL A 178 -16.67 -2.48 4.76
C VAL A 178 -15.17 -2.50 4.48
N LEU A 179 -14.51 -1.36 4.64
CA LEU A 179 -13.07 -1.19 4.45
C LEU A 179 -12.58 -0.09 5.39
N SER A 180 -11.42 -0.29 6.01
CA SER A 180 -10.70 0.74 6.74
C SER A 180 -9.23 0.76 6.34
N LEU A 181 -8.70 1.97 6.20
CA LEU A 181 -7.31 2.28 5.92
C LEU A 181 -6.76 3.05 7.11
N ASN A 182 -5.65 2.58 7.66
CA ASN A 182 -5.03 3.09 8.88
C ASN A 182 -5.83 2.91 10.18
N SER A 183 -6.84 2.04 10.24
CA SER A 183 -7.56 1.74 11.49
C SER A 183 -6.65 1.23 12.62
N ASN A 184 -5.59 0.50 12.27
CA ASN A 184 -4.58 0.01 13.20
C ASN A 184 -3.43 1.01 13.42
N GLY A 185 -3.49 2.22 12.85
CA GLY A 185 -2.45 3.25 12.99
C GLY A 185 -1.06 2.79 12.55
N LEU A 186 -0.97 2.03 11.46
CA LEU A 186 0.29 1.47 10.94
C LEU A 186 0.84 2.24 9.73
N PHE A 187 0.15 3.30 9.27
CA PHE A 187 0.63 4.11 8.17
C PHE A 187 2.02 4.70 8.45
N ASP A 188 2.89 4.59 7.45
CA ASP A 188 4.30 5.00 7.45
C ASP A 188 4.69 5.39 6.03
N PHE A 189 5.46 6.45 5.84
CA PHE A 189 5.66 7.09 4.53
C PHE A 189 7.11 7.56 4.27
#